data_AF-A0A7R9T8D9-F1
#
_entry.id   AF-A0A7R9T8D9-F1
#
_cell.length_a   1.000
_cell.length_b   1.000
_cell.length_c   1.000
_cell.angle_alpha   90.00
_cell.angle_beta   90.00
_cell.angle_gamma   90.00
#
_symmetry.space_group_name_H-M   'P 1'
#
loop_
_entity.id
_entity.type
_entity.pdbx_description
1 polymer ?
#
loop_
_entity_poly.entity_id
_entity_poly.type
_entity_poly.pdbx_seq_one_letter_code
_entity_poly.pdbx_strand_id
1 'polypeptide(L)'
;ASTASNTQKAQQYKASGNASYQKGKYKEAYDEYTKGINMKCGDKSFEAILHCNRAAALMAQKQYVHAAADCDAALALDPCYSRALQRRVDVWTAMGDYQQAVRD
;
A
#
# COMPACT_ATOMS: atom_id res chain seq x y z
N ALA A 1 20.82 1.31 14.54
CA ALA A 1 20.81 1.90 13.19
C ALA A 1 19.91 3.12 13.22
N SER A 2 20.42 4.30 12.87
CA SER A 2 19.68 5.57 12.94
C SER A 2 18.42 5.49 12.06
N THR A 3 17.28 5.95 12.56
CA THR A 3 15.99 6.01 11.84
C THR A 3 16.13 6.61 10.42
N ALA A 4 17.02 7.60 10.27
CA ALA A 4 17.37 8.20 8.98
C ALA A 4 17.85 7.19 7.91
N SER A 5 18.63 6.18 8.30
CA SER A 5 19.09 5.13 7.38
C SER A 5 17.95 4.20 6.95
N ASN A 6 17.00 3.95 7.85
CA ASN A 6 15.83 3.12 7.54
C ASN A 6 14.87 3.84 6.61
N THR A 7 14.63 5.14 6.81
CA THR A 7 13.82 5.97 5.91
C THR A 7 14.37 5.98 4.49
N GLN A 8 15.68 6.17 4.34
CA GLN A 8 16.30 6.21 3.01
C GLN A 8 16.19 4.87 2.27
N LYS A 9 16.40 3.74 2.97
CA LYS A 9 16.19 2.40 2.40
C LYS A 9 14.71 2.16 2.04
N ALA A 10 13.79 2.56 2.90
CA ALA A 10 12.36 2.44 2.63
C ALA A 10 11.93 3.26 1.39
N GLN A 11 12.52 4.43 1.19
CA GLN A 11 12.34 5.24 -0.02
C GLN A 11 12.88 4.56 -1.28
N GLN A 12 14.05 3.91 -1.21
CA GLN A 12 14.60 3.14 -2.33
C GLN A 12 13.68 1.97 -2.70
N TYR A 13 13.21 1.21 -1.71
CA TYR A 13 12.25 0.12 -1.93
C TYR A 13 10.92 0.63 -2.52
N LYS A 14 10.41 1.79 -2.05
CA LYS A 14 9.25 2.44 -2.67
C LYS A 14 9.48 2.74 -4.14
N ALA A 15 10.62 3.35 -4.47
CA ALA A 15 10.94 3.72 -5.86
C ALA A 15 11.07 2.48 -6.76
N SER A 16 11.74 1.44 -6.26
CA SER A 16 11.86 0.13 -6.92
C SER A 16 10.48 -0.51 -7.16
N GLY A 17 9.63 -0.55 -6.13
CA GLY A 17 8.26 -1.06 -6.25
C GLY A 17 7.41 -0.28 -7.24
N ASN A 18 7.51 1.05 -7.26
CA ASN A 18 6.83 1.90 -8.24
C ASN A 18 7.28 1.58 -9.67
N ALA A 19 8.59 1.41 -9.88
CA ALA A 19 9.14 1.06 -11.19
C ALA A 19 8.67 -0.33 -11.65
N SER A 20 8.62 -1.32 -10.77
CA SER A 20 8.07 -2.64 -11.09
C SER A 20 6.57 -2.59 -11.37
N TYR A 21 5.81 -1.79 -10.63
CA TYR A 21 4.37 -1.59 -10.86
C TYR A 21 4.10 -1.01 -12.25
N GLN A 22 4.84 0.04 -12.65
CA GLN A 22 4.71 0.67 -13.97
C GLN A 22 5.04 -0.30 -15.11
N LYS A 23 5.89 -1.29 -14.87
CA LYS A 23 6.24 -2.35 -15.84
C LYS A 23 5.23 -3.51 -15.85
N GLY A 24 4.13 -3.42 -15.10
CA GLY A 24 3.15 -4.51 -14.96
C GLY A 24 3.64 -5.69 -14.10
N LYS A 25 4.79 -5.56 -13.44
CA LYS A 25 5.39 -6.61 -12.63
C LYS A 25 4.88 -6.53 -11.19
N TYR A 26 3.60 -6.82 -11.01
CA TYR A 26 2.90 -6.57 -9.75
C TYR A 26 3.42 -7.39 -8.57
N LYS A 27 3.86 -8.63 -8.80
CA LYS A 27 4.47 -9.46 -7.76
C LYS A 27 5.79 -8.88 -7.26
N GLU A 28 6.66 -8.46 -8.18
CA GLU A 28 7.92 -7.77 -7.82
C GLU A 28 7.62 -6.45 -7.08
N ALA A 29 6.62 -5.68 -7.54
CA ALA A 29 6.22 -4.46 -6.85
C ALA A 29 5.78 -4.72 -5.40
N TYR A 30 4.97 -5.76 -5.18
CA TYR A 30 4.54 -6.20 -3.85
C TYR A 30 5.74 -6.55 -2.95
N ASP A 31 6.71 -7.30 -3.48
CA ASP A 31 7.89 -7.73 -2.72
C ASP A 31 8.74 -6.50 -2.31
N GLU A 32 8.92 -5.54 -3.22
CA GLU A 32 9.66 -4.31 -2.95
C GLU A 32 8.95 -3.44 -1.91
N TYR A 33 7.64 -3.21 -2.01
CA TYR A 33 6.90 -2.47 -0.97
C TYR A 33 6.95 -3.17 0.38
N THR A 34 6.91 -4.50 0.41
CA THR A 34 7.04 -5.29 1.65
C THR A 34 8.41 -5.09 2.30
N LYS A 35 9.49 -5.09 1.52
CA LYS A 35 10.83 -4.73 2.03
C LYS A 35 10.83 -3.31 2.61
N GLY A 36 10.18 -2.36 1.94
CA GLY A 36 10.01 -0.99 2.44
C GLY A 36 9.31 -0.92 3.79
N ILE A 37 8.18 -1.63 3.95
CA ILE A 37 7.41 -1.68 5.21
C ILE A 37 8.25 -2.29 6.33
N ASN A 38 9.00 -3.36 6.02
CA ASN A 38 9.85 -4.05 6.99
C ASN A 38 11.02 -3.20 7.50
N MET A 39 11.36 -2.10 6.82
CA MET A 39 12.36 -1.15 7.33
C MET A 39 11.91 -0.44 8.60
N LYS A 40 10.59 -0.35 8.86
CA LYS A 40 10.00 0.32 10.02
C LYS A 40 10.65 1.68 10.25
N CYS A 41 10.47 2.58 9.28
CA CYS A 41 11.18 3.86 9.27
C CYS A 41 10.64 4.85 10.31
N GLY A 42 9.49 4.57 10.93
CA GLY A 42 8.92 5.36 12.02
C GLY A 42 8.16 6.60 11.54
N ASP A 43 8.08 6.81 10.23
CA ASP A 43 7.25 7.84 9.60
C ASP A 43 5.92 7.19 9.19
N LYS A 44 4.88 7.43 9.99
CA LYS A 44 3.56 6.82 9.80
C LYS A 44 2.94 7.19 8.45
N SER A 45 3.07 8.45 8.03
CA SER A 45 2.53 8.90 6.74
C SER A 45 3.25 8.21 5.58
N PHE A 46 4.57 8.04 5.67
CA PHE A 46 5.32 7.30 4.67
C PHE A 46 5.00 5.79 4.67
N GLU A 47 4.85 5.17 5.84
CA GLU A 47 4.43 3.78 5.98
C GLU A 47 3.01 3.57 5.41
N ALA A 48 2.08 4.51 5.63
CA ALA A 48 0.75 4.49 5.02
C ALA A 48 0.81 4.49 3.48
N ILE A 49 1.72 5.28 2.90
CA ILE A 49 1.96 5.29 1.44
C ILE A 49 2.43 3.92 0.95
N LEU A 50 3.34 3.25 1.67
CA LEU A 50 3.83 1.93 1.29
C LEU A 50 2.72 0.87 1.31
N HIS A 51 1.88 0.87 2.36
CA HIS A 51 0.72 -0.02 2.44
C HIS A 51 -0.27 0.24 1.30
N CYS A 52 -0.62 1.51 1.01
CA CYS A 52 -1.50 1.85 -0.10
C CYS A 52 -0.92 1.45 -1.47
N ASN A 53 0.38 1.59 -1.68
CA ASN A 53 1.04 1.14 -2.91
C ASN A 53 1.06 -0.39 -3.03
N ARG A 54 1.24 -1.11 -1.91
CA ARG A 54 1.17 -2.57 -1.87
C ARG A 54 -0.24 -3.09 -2.13
N ALA A 55 -1.26 -2.42 -1.59
CA ALA A 55 -2.67 -2.68 -1.94
C ALA A 55 -2.91 -2.54 -3.46
N ALA A 56 -2.33 -1.52 -4.11
CA ALA A 56 -2.44 -1.37 -5.57
C ALA A 56 -1.88 -2.61 -6.31
N ALA A 57 -0.70 -3.09 -5.90
CA ALA A 57 -0.07 -4.26 -6.48
C ALA A 57 -0.88 -5.55 -6.23
N LEU A 58 -1.56 -5.65 -5.09
CA LEU A 58 -2.45 -6.77 -4.77
C LEU A 58 -3.74 -6.73 -5.59
N MET A 59 -4.34 -5.56 -5.78
CA MET A 59 -5.50 -5.36 -6.66
C MET A 59 -5.20 -5.78 -8.10
N ALA A 60 -4.03 -5.38 -8.63
CA ALA A 60 -3.60 -5.77 -9.96
C ALA A 60 -3.39 -7.29 -10.11
N GLN A 61 -3.15 -8.00 -9.00
CA GLN A 61 -3.09 -9.46 -8.91
C GLN A 61 -4.45 -10.09 -8.55
N LYS A 62 -5.54 -9.31 -8.48
CA LYS A 62 -6.89 -9.73 -8.06
C LYS A 62 -6.95 -10.31 -6.64
N GLN A 63 -5.99 -9.96 -5.78
CA GLN A 63 -5.94 -10.37 -4.38
C GLN A 63 -6.67 -9.35 -3.50
N TYR A 64 -7.98 -9.22 -3.68
CA TYR A 64 -8.77 -8.14 -3.10
C TYR A 64 -8.82 -8.14 -1.56
N VAL A 65 -8.92 -9.30 -0.93
CA VAL A 65 -8.94 -9.41 0.54
C VAL A 65 -7.66 -8.86 1.17
N HIS A 66 -6.50 -9.21 0.61
CA HIS A 66 -5.21 -8.68 1.07
C HIS A 66 -5.08 -7.18 0.76
N ALA A 67 -5.61 -6.72 -0.38
CA ALA A 67 -5.61 -5.30 -0.72
C ALA A 67 -6.45 -4.46 0.25
N ALA A 68 -7.62 -4.96 0.68
CA ALA A 68 -8.44 -4.30 1.70
C ALA A 68 -7.67 -4.16 3.02
N ALA A 69 -7.05 -5.25 3.48
CA ALA A 69 -6.25 -5.24 4.71
C ALA A 69 -5.08 -4.24 4.66
N ASP A 70 -4.42 -4.08 3.50
CA ASP A 70 -3.40 -3.05 3.32
C ASP A 70 -3.98 -1.63 3.31
N CYS A 71 -5.19 -1.43 2.77
CA CYS A 71 -5.86 -0.13 2.86
C CYS A 71 -6.22 0.20 4.32
N ASP A 72 -6.71 -0.78 5.09
CA ASP A 72 -6.99 -0.63 6.52
C ASP A 72 -5.72 -0.27 7.30
N ALA A 73 -4.61 -0.96 7.02
CA ALA A 73 -3.32 -0.64 7.63
C ALA A 73 -2.85 0.79 7.28
N ALA A 74 -3.02 1.21 6.03
CA ALA A 74 -2.69 2.58 5.62
C ALA A 74 -3.54 3.62 6.37
N LEU A 75 -4.85 3.38 6.51
CA LEU A 75 -5.77 4.30 7.20
C LEU A 75 -5.62 4.27 8.72
N ALA A 76 -5.15 3.16 9.30
CA ALA A 76 -4.77 3.11 10.71
C ALA A 76 -3.53 3.98 11.02
N LEU A 77 -2.63 4.14 10.05
CA LEU A 77 -1.44 4.98 10.16
C LEU A 77 -1.73 6.45 9.83
N ASP A 78 -2.52 6.69 8.78
CA ASP A 78 -2.96 8.01 8.34
C ASP A 78 -4.46 7.97 7.93
N PRO A 79 -5.37 8.28 8.86
CA PRO A 79 -6.82 8.25 8.61
C PRO A 79 -7.29 9.21 7.52
N CYS A 80 -6.50 10.25 7.22
CA CYS A 80 -6.84 11.27 6.23
C CYS A 80 -6.24 10.95 4.84
N TYR A 81 -5.64 9.77 4.67
CA TYR A 81 -4.99 9.42 3.41
C TYR A 81 -6.03 9.08 2.33
N SER A 82 -6.47 10.10 1.60
CA SER A 82 -7.52 10.01 0.58
C SER A 82 -7.27 8.94 -0.49
N ARG A 83 -6.02 8.68 -0.86
CA ARG A 83 -5.68 7.64 -1.83
C ARG A 83 -5.91 6.23 -1.28
N ALA A 84 -5.73 6.01 0.02
CA ALA A 84 -6.06 4.74 0.65
C ALA A 84 -7.59 4.55 0.78
N LEU A 85 -8.34 5.60 1.10
CA LEU A 85 -9.81 5.58 1.09
C LEU A 85 -10.35 5.19 -0.30
N GLN A 86 -9.96 5.94 -1.34
CA GLN A 86 -10.38 5.66 -2.70
C GLN A 86 -10.04 4.23 -3.12
N ARG A 87 -8.84 3.75 -2.76
CA ARG A 87 -8.43 2.39 -3.10
C ARG A 87 -9.27 1.34 -2.38
N ARG A 88 -9.66 1.58 -1.13
CA ARG A 88 -10.51 0.66 -0.37
C ARG A 88 -11.92 0.58 -0.98
N VAL A 89 -12.48 1.72 -1.41
CA VAL A 89 -13.72 1.77 -2.22
C VAL A 89 -13.61 0.92 -3.49
N ASP A 90 -12.51 1.08 -4.23
CA ASP A 90 -12.27 0.31 -5.46
C ASP A 90 -12.17 -1.20 -5.18
N VAL A 91 -11.54 -1.58 -4.05
CA VAL A 91 -11.46 -2.97 -3.60
C VAL A 91 -12.84 -3.53 -3.27
N TRP A 92 -13.64 -2.82 -2.46
CA TRP A 92 -14.99 -3.26 -2.11
C TRP A 92 -15.89 -3.39 -3.33
N THR A 93 -15.79 -2.43 -4.25
CA THR A 93 -16.50 -2.45 -5.53
C THR A 93 -16.10 -3.67 -6.37
N ALA A 94 -14.80 -3.98 -6.45
CA ALA A 94 -14.31 -5.15 -7.18
C ALA A 94 -14.73 -6.49 -6.54
N MET A 95 -14.96 -6.51 -5.23
CA MET A 95 -15.51 -7.66 -4.50
C MET A 95 -17.03 -7.77 -4.59
N GLY A 96 -17.72 -6.75 -5.12
CA GLY A 96 -19.18 -6.66 -5.14
C GLY A 96 -19.81 -6.26 -3.79
N ASP A 97 -19.01 -5.82 -2.81
CA ASP A 97 -19.48 -5.34 -1.52
C ASP A 97 -19.78 -3.83 -1.58
N TYR A 98 -20.88 -3.49 -2.25
CA TYR A 98 -21.29 -2.09 -2.41
C TYR A 98 -21.68 -1.43 -1.09
N GLN A 99 -22.06 -2.21 -0.07
CA GLN A 99 -22.41 -1.65 1.24
C GLN A 99 -21.18 -1.06 1.93
N GLN A 100 -20.05 -1.73 1.88
CA GLN A 100 -18.80 -1.19 2.41
C GLN A 100 -18.27 -0.06 1.53
N ALA A 101 -18.39 -0.17 0.19
CA ALA A 101 -17.96 0.87 -0.73
C ALA A 101 -18.64 2.24 -0.51
N VAL A 102 -19.92 2.25 -0.08
CA VAL A 102 -20.68 3.49 0.20
C VAL A 102 -20.35 4.10 1.57
N ARG A 103 -19.76 3.32 2.50
CA ARG A 103 -19.44 3.78 3.85
C ARG A 103 -18.09 4.49 3.95
N ASP A 104 -17.19 4.23 3.00
CA ASP A 104 -15.87 4.84 2.88
C ASP A 104 -15.95 6.24 2.24
#